data_AF-A0A7M3ZIX7-F1
#
_entry.id   AF-A0A7M3ZIX7-F1
#
_cell.length_a   1.000
_cell.length_b   1.000
_cell.length_c   1.000
_cell.angle_alpha   90.00
_cell.angle_beta   90.00
_cell.angle_gamma   90.00
#
_symmetry.space_group_name_H-M   'P 1'
#
loop_
_entity.id
_entity.type
_entity.pdbx_description
1 polymer ?
#
loop_
_entity_poly.entity_id
_entity_poly.type
_entity_poly.pdbx_seq_one_letter_code
_entity_poly.pdbx_strand_id
1 'polypeptide(L)'
;YLPTSGLGQGPAVLMVEQDAVEFVLRGRNVFHGFIVACDPWLKAGQTCFIVDEQGTLIGHGLAQCDADEAIRFKKGIAVRTRSDFSKTSK
;
A
#
# COMPACT_ATOMS: atom_id res chain seq x y z
N TYR A 1 -11.45 13.39 -13.81
CA TYR A 1 -10.17 12.67 -13.92
C TYR A 1 -9.22 13.54 -14.70
N LEU A 2 -8.11 13.99 -14.07
CA LEU A 2 -7.05 14.73 -14.73
C LEU A 2 -5.88 13.76 -14.95
N PRO A 3 -5.52 13.42 -16.20
CA PRO A 3 -4.52 12.39 -16.48
C PRO A 3 -3.10 12.77 -16.06
N THR A 4 -2.86 14.05 -15.73
CA THR A 4 -1.57 14.56 -15.24
C THR A 4 -1.45 14.60 -13.72
N SER A 5 -2.52 14.32 -12.97
CA SER A 5 -2.45 14.23 -11.51
C SER A 5 -1.55 13.05 -11.11
N GLY A 6 -0.41 13.33 -10.46
CA GLY A 6 0.58 12.31 -10.08
C GLY A 6 1.82 12.22 -10.98
N LEU A 7 1.87 12.97 -12.09
CA LEU A 7 3.03 12.96 -12.98
C LEU A 7 4.29 13.43 -12.25
N GLY A 8 5.34 12.62 -12.28
CA GLY A 8 6.62 12.92 -11.63
C GLY A 8 6.68 12.59 -10.13
N GLN A 9 5.57 12.17 -9.50
CA GLN A 9 5.55 11.78 -8.08
C GLN A 9 6.00 10.32 -7.84
N GLY A 10 5.96 9.49 -8.89
CA GLY A 10 6.29 8.07 -8.81
C GLY A 10 5.12 7.21 -8.26
N PRO A 11 5.36 5.90 -8.03
CA PRO A 11 4.39 5.02 -7.40
C PRO A 11 3.99 5.55 -6.02
N ALA A 12 2.70 5.56 -5.72
CA ALA A 12 2.21 5.96 -4.40
C ALA A 12 2.71 5.00 -3.32
N VAL A 13 3.03 5.54 -2.16
CA VAL A 13 3.43 4.81 -0.95
C VAL A 13 2.24 4.76 0.00
N LEU A 14 2.07 3.61 0.64
CA LEU A 14 1.04 3.33 1.62
C LEU A 14 1.70 2.71 2.85
N MET A 15 1.43 3.28 4.02
CA MET A 15 1.99 2.88 5.30
C MET A 15 0.97 2.04 6.07
N VAL A 16 1.44 0.94 6.64
CA VAL A 16 0.63 0.04 7.48
C VAL A 16 1.14 0.01 8.91
N GLU A 17 0.23 -0.31 9.85
CA GLU A 17 0.57 -0.57 11.25
C GLU A 17 1.55 -1.74 11.39
N GLN A 18 2.37 -1.71 12.45
CA GLN A 18 3.37 -2.76 12.72
C GLN A 18 2.78 -4.18 12.76
N ASP A 19 1.55 -4.33 13.26
CA ASP A 19 0.85 -5.62 13.37
C ASP A 19 0.58 -6.29 12.01
N ALA A 20 0.56 -5.52 10.91
CA ALA A 20 0.33 -6.02 9.56
C ALA A 20 1.62 -6.49 8.85
N VAL A 21 2.80 -6.07 9.32
CA VAL A 21 4.08 -6.21 8.61
C VAL A 21 4.39 -7.66 8.24
N GLU A 22 4.32 -8.58 9.21
CA GLU A 22 4.60 -10.01 9.00
C GLU A 22 3.69 -10.65 7.95
N PHE A 23 2.44 -10.18 7.86
CA PHE A 23 1.49 -10.69 6.87
C PHE A 23 1.84 -10.18 5.47
N VAL A 24 2.16 -8.88 5.34
CA VAL A 24 2.54 -8.26 4.08
C VAL A 24 3.83 -8.87 3.53
N LEU A 25 4.84 -9.07 4.39
CA LEU A 25 6.11 -9.71 4.01
C LEU A 25 5.87 -11.10 3.40
N ARG A 26 4.91 -11.87 3.91
CA ARG A 26 4.52 -13.20 3.38
C ARG A 26 3.63 -13.14 2.14
N GLY A 27 3.49 -11.97 1.53
CA GLY A 27 2.67 -11.75 0.33
C GLY A 27 1.16 -11.75 0.58
N ARG A 28 0.71 -11.56 1.83
CA ARG A 28 -0.73 -11.38 2.10
C ARG A 28 -1.19 -9.98 1.70
N ASN A 29 -2.46 -9.88 1.33
CA ASN A 29 -3.08 -8.61 0.93
C ASN A 29 -3.16 -7.63 2.11
N VAL A 30 -3.05 -6.34 1.82
CA VAL A 30 -3.27 -5.28 2.80
C VAL A 30 -4.76 -4.99 2.91
N PHE A 31 -5.27 -4.94 4.13
CA PHE A 31 -6.64 -4.55 4.43
C PHE A 31 -6.70 -3.11 4.91
N HIS A 32 -7.81 -2.43 4.61
CA HIS A 32 -8.03 -1.03 5.01
C HIS A 32 -7.84 -0.77 6.50
N GLY A 33 -8.21 -1.73 7.35
CA GLY A 33 -8.13 -1.58 8.81
C GLY A 33 -6.72 -1.37 9.36
N PHE A 34 -5.67 -1.67 8.58
CA PHE A 34 -4.27 -1.55 9.01
C PHE A 34 -3.55 -0.37 8.38
N ILE A 35 -4.22 0.47 7.58
CA ILE A 35 -3.58 1.61 6.91
C ILE A 35 -3.56 2.81 7.85
N VAL A 36 -2.38 3.39 8.06
CA VAL A 36 -2.20 4.60 8.87
C VAL A 36 -2.02 5.86 8.04
N ALA A 37 -1.39 5.76 6.88
CA ALA A 37 -1.12 6.87 5.98
C ALA A 37 -0.95 6.39 4.54
N CYS A 38 -1.19 7.28 3.57
CA CYS A 38 -0.86 7.03 2.17
C CYS A 38 -0.63 8.34 1.42
N ASP A 39 0.08 8.26 0.30
CA ASP A 39 0.24 9.39 -0.60
C ASP A 39 -1.12 9.84 -1.19
N PRO A 40 -1.35 11.15 -1.34
CA PRO A 40 -2.64 11.69 -1.79
C PRO A 40 -2.96 11.36 -3.26
N TRP A 41 -1.97 10.91 -4.04
CA TRP A 41 -2.15 10.48 -5.43
C TRP A 41 -2.34 8.97 -5.59
N LEU A 42 -2.52 8.22 -4.49
CA LEU A 42 -2.91 6.80 -4.55
C LEU A 42 -4.22 6.66 -5.33
N LYS A 43 -4.19 5.77 -6.34
CA LYS A 43 -5.36 5.49 -7.19
C LYS A 43 -5.58 4.01 -7.41
N ALA A 44 -6.85 3.62 -7.42
CA ALA A 44 -7.26 2.26 -7.70
C ALA A 44 -6.72 1.79 -9.06
N GLY A 45 -6.21 0.56 -9.10
CA GLY A 45 -5.63 -0.06 -10.30
C GLY A 45 -4.18 0.30 -10.57
N GLN A 46 -3.56 1.22 -9.81
CA GLN A 46 -2.15 1.56 -9.96
C GLN A 46 -1.26 0.75 -9.00
N THR A 47 0.01 0.61 -9.38
CA THR A 47 1.02 0.02 -8.49
C THR A 47 1.34 0.98 -7.35
N CYS A 48 1.38 0.44 -6.14
CA CYS A 48 1.82 1.15 -4.95
C CYS A 48 2.87 0.35 -4.17
N PHE A 49 3.67 1.08 -3.39
CA PHE A 49 4.60 0.53 -2.41
C PHE A 49 3.95 0.48 -1.04
N ILE A 50 4.31 -0.56 -0.27
CA ILE A 50 3.82 -0.76 1.09
C ILE A 50 5.01 -0.63 2.02
N VAL A 51 4.90 0.26 3.01
CA VAL A 51 5.93 0.50 4.01
C VAL A 51 5.41 0.26 5.43
N ASP A 52 6.32 -0.04 6.35
CA ASP A 52 6.03 0.01 7.79
C ASP A 52 6.08 1.46 8.32
N GLU A 53 5.82 1.61 9.62
CA GLU A 53 5.82 2.92 10.29
C GLU A 53 7.22 3.57 10.37
N GLN A 54 8.29 2.82 10.10
CA GLN A 54 9.66 3.35 10.01
C GLN A 54 10.02 3.75 8.56
N GLY A 55 9.12 3.54 7.61
CA GLY A 55 9.35 3.82 6.19
C GLY A 55 10.12 2.71 5.46
N THR A 56 10.28 1.53 6.06
CA THR A 56 10.93 0.38 5.41
C THR A 56 10.01 -0.19 4.35
N LEU A 57 10.52 -0.44 3.15
CA LEU A 57 9.77 -1.11 2.09
C LEU A 57 9.57 -2.60 2.43
N ILE A 58 8.31 -2.99 2.64
CA ILE A 58 7.93 -4.36 3.03
C ILE A 58 7.11 -5.08 1.95
N GLY A 59 6.73 -4.39 0.88
CA GLY A 59 6.01 -5.00 -0.23
C GLY A 59 5.59 -4.01 -1.30
N HIS A 60 4.93 -4.54 -2.33
CA HIS A 60 4.28 -3.75 -3.36
C HIS A 60 3.04 -4.48 -3.86
N GLY A 61 2.14 -3.76 -4.52
CA GLY A 61 0.92 -4.38 -5.04
C GLY A 61 0.11 -3.46 -5.93
N LEU A 62 -1.09 -3.90 -6.29
CA LEU A 62 -2.07 -3.06 -6.97
C LEU A 62 -3.06 -2.51 -5.95
N ALA A 63 -3.16 -1.18 -5.88
CA ALA A 63 -4.19 -0.51 -5.11
C ALA A 63 -5.58 -0.91 -5.61
N GLN A 64 -6.50 -1.10 -4.68
CA GLN A 64 -7.93 -1.39 -4.93
C GLN A 64 -8.82 -0.22 -4.53
N CYS A 65 -8.20 0.88 -4.11
CA CYS A 65 -8.87 2.05 -3.55
C CYS A 65 -8.07 3.32 -3.87
N ASP A 66 -8.74 4.46 -3.76
CA ASP A 66 -8.12 5.78 -3.79
C ASP A 66 -7.64 6.22 -2.39
N ALA A 67 -6.78 7.25 -2.32
CA ALA A 67 -6.22 7.76 -1.06
C ALA A 67 -7.27 8.03 0.04
N ASP A 68 -8.43 8.57 -0.34
CA ASP A 68 -9.51 8.89 0.59
C ASP A 68 -10.16 7.64 1.21
N GLU A 69 -10.36 6.62 0.38
CA GLU A 69 -10.92 5.33 0.79
C GLU A 69 -9.91 4.55 1.64
N ALA A 70 -8.61 4.60 1.30
CA ALA A 70 -7.52 3.96 2.03
C ALA A 70 -7.58 4.28 3.53
N ILE A 71 -7.83 5.56 3.88
CA ILE A 71 -7.86 6.07 5.26
C ILE A 71 -9.24 5.87 5.93
N ARG A 72 -10.33 6.05 5.18
CA ARG A 72 -11.70 6.07 5.74
C ARG A 72 -12.30 4.69 5.94
N PHE A 73 -12.03 3.75 5.04
CA PHE A 73 -12.59 2.41 5.16
C PHE A 73 -11.87 1.63 6.26
N LYS A 74 -12.56 0.66 6.87
CA LYS A 74 -12.02 -0.19 7.95
C LYS A 74 -12.04 -1.68 7.61
N LYS A 75 -12.69 -2.05 6.51
CA LYS A 75 -12.82 -3.44 6.04
C LYS A 75 -12.58 -3.49 4.53
N GLY A 76 -12.27 -4.67 4.03
CA GLY A 76 -11.97 -4.89 2.62
C GLY A 76 -10.48 -4.79 2.29
N ILE A 77 -10.11 -5.32 1.13
CA ILE A 77 -8.73 -5.33 0.63
C ILE A 77 -8.43 -3.97 0.02
N ALA A 78 -7.42 -3.28 0.54
CA ALA A 78 -6.94 -2.01 0.03
C ALA A 78 -5.85 -2.18 -1.03
N VAL A 79 -5.00 -3.19 -0.87
CA VAL A 79 -3.93 -3.52 -1.83
C VAL A 79 -3.87 -5.02 -2.06
N ARG A 80 -3.87 -5.43 -3.33
CA ARG A 80 -3.54 -6.80 -3.73
C ARG A 80 -2.03 -6.91 -3.87
N THR A 81 -1.39 -7.49 -2.86
CA THR A 81 0.08 -7.61 -2.79
C THR A 81 0.58 -8.54 -3.89
N ARG A 82 1.74 -8.21 -4.46
CA ARG A 82 2.42 -9.01 -5.46
C ARG A 82 3.74 -9.51 -4.86
N SER A 83 3.88 -10.84 -4.80
CA SER A 83 5.08 -11.54 -4.33
C SER A 83 5.32 -11.53 -2.82
N ASP A 84 6.09 -12.53 -2.38
CA ASP A 84 6.59 -12.68 -1.02
C ASP A 84 7.90 -11.89 -0.87
N PHE A 85 7.91 -10.90 0.03
CA PHE A 85 9.04 -10.00 0.29
C PHE A 85 9.96 -10.52 1.41
N SER A 86 9.59 -11.59 2.12
CA SER A 86 10.37 -12.15 3.23
C SER A 86 11.75 -12.69 2.82
N LYS A 87 11.95 -12.96 1.53
CA LYS A 87 13.21 -13.50 0.99
C LYS A 87 14.27 -12.43 0.68
N THR A 88 13.93 -11.15 0.77
CA THR A 88 14.77 -10.06 0.27
C THR A 88 15.82 -9.57 1.27
N SER A 89 15.72 -9.91 2.56
CA SER A 89 16.78 -9.67 3.55
C SER A 89 17.65 -10.91 3.73
N LYS A 90 18.66 -11.06 2.88
CA LYS A 90 19.86 -11.85 3.15
C LYS A 90 21.10 -11.02 2.89
#